data_AF-A0A1R3VSQ6-F1
#
_entry.id   AF-A0A1R3VSQ6-F1
#
_cell.length_a   1.000
_cell.length_b   1.000
_cell.length_c   1.000
_cell.angle_alpha   90.00
_cell.angle_beta   90.00
_cell.angle_gamma   90.00
#
_symmetry.space_group_name_H-M   'P 1'
#
loop_
_entity.id
_entity.type
_entity.pdbx_description
1 polymer ?
#
loop_
_entity_poly.entity_id
_entity_poly.type
_entity_poly.pdbx_seq_one_letter_code
_entity_poly.pdbx_strand_id
1 'polypeptide(L)'
;MKETTFSGMAELQTPDDLLQKMKFDLDRLKAVSNDQYAAFDFFITAEHMLDWLHPGYSEEAKRRDLRKSNVLLKITSHIANGAKHFEAKAKHHKSVSGIEKQRYVEEGYVEDGYFESPIIVTLSADEGAKLGCSAINVVELAERVLEWWVKFLHGSKT
;
A
#
# COMPACT_ATOMS: atom_id res chain seq x y z
N MET A 1 26.71 4.17 -3.18
CA MET A 1 25.72 3.07 -3.06
C MET A 1 25.57 2.46 -4.42
N LYS A 2 25.67 1.13 -4.57
CA LYS A 2 25.34 0.49 -5.84
C LYS A 2 23.82 0.53 -5.98
N GLU A 3 23.32 1.11 -7.07
CA GLU A 3 21.93 0.92 -7.48
C GLU A 3 21.76 -0.57 -7.81
N THR A 4 21.05 -1.29 -6.96
CA THR A 4 20.64 -2.66 -7.25
C THR A 4 19.47 -2.60 -8.23
N THR A 5 19.74 -2.84 -9.50
CA THR A 5 18.71 -3.08 -10.51
C THR A 5 18.07 -4.44 -10.22
N PHE A 6 16.87 -4.43 -9.66
CA PHE A 6 16.09 -5.63 -9.36
C PHE A 6 15.54 -6.22 -10.68
N SER A 7 15.89 -7.48 -11.01
CA SER A 7 15.41 -8.14 -12.22
C SER A 7 14.31 -9.20 -12.00
N GLY A 8 13.77 -9.33 -10.78
CA GLY A 8 12.60 -10.19 -10.52
C GLY A 8 12.59 -10.90 -9.16
N MET A 9 11.54 -11.70 -8.93
CA MET A 9 11.18 -12.29 -7.62
C MET A 9 12.23 -13.18 -6.94
N ALA A 10 13.22 -13.70 -7.66
CA ALA A 10 14.16 -14.72 -7.16
C ALA A 10 15.28 -14.17 -6.26
N GLU A 11 15.42 -12.85 -6.17
CA GLU A 11 16.57 -12.20 -5.53
C GLU A 11 16.21 -11.42 -4.25
N LEU A 12 14.97 -11.51 -3.76
CA LEU A 12 14.55 -10.86 -2.52
C LEU A 12 15.14 -11.60 -1.31
N GLN A 13 16.15 -11.01 -0.67
CA GLN A 13 16.89 -11.64 0.44
C GLN A 13 16.85 -10.82 1.73
N THR A 14 16.45 -9.56 1.67
CA THR A 14 16.50 -8.63 2.80
C THR A 14 15.26 -7.70 2.83
N PRO A 15 14.95 -7.08 3.99
CA PRO A 15 13.96 -6.02 4.06
C PRO A 15 14.26 -4.83 3.13
N ASP A 16 15.53 -4.53 2.88
CA ASP A 16 15.92 -3.49 1.94
C ASP A 16 15.57 -3.87 0.49
N ASP A 17 15.65 -5.14 0.12
CA ASP A 17 15.22 -5.60 -1.22
C ASP A 17 13.71 -5.43 -1.40
N LEU A 18 12.93 -5.64 -0.34
CA LEU A 18 11.49 -5.36 -0.35
C LEU A 18 11.20 -3.87 -0.47
N LEU A 19 11.99 -2.99 0.19
CA LEU A 19 11.87 -1.54 -0.02
C LEU A 19 12.14 -1.17 -1.48
N GLN A 20 13.14 -1.77 -2.13
CA GLN A 20 13.42 -1.53 -3.54
C GLN A 20 12.28 -2.05 -4.44
N LYS A 21 11.72 -3.22 -4.14
CA LYS A 21 10.53 -3.71 -4.84
C LYS A 21 9.33 -2.77 -4.69
N MET A 22 9.08 -2.27 -3.47
CA MET A 22 8.01 -1.30 -3.23
C MET A 22 8.21 0.00 -4.02
N LYS A 23 9.45 0.49 -4.14
CA LYS A 23 9.77 1.65 -5.02
C LYS A 23 9.46 1.35 -6.47
N PHE A 24 9.88 0.18 -6.96
CA PHE A 24 9.59 -0.26 -8.32
C PHE A 24 8.08 -0.35 -8.60
N ASP A 25 7.30 -0.94 -7.69
CA ASP A 25 5.84 -1.05 -7.84
C ASP A 25 5.16 0.33 -7.74
N LEU A 26 5.68 1.24 -6.90
CA LEU A 26 5.19 2.62 -6.84
C LEU A 26 5.48 3.38 -8.14
N ASP A 27 6.66 3.22 -8.74
CA ASP A 27 6.99 3.85 -10.02
C ASP A 27 6.09 3.34 -11.15
N ARG A 28 5.78 2.03 -11.16
CA ARG A 28 4.76 1.45 -12.05
C ARG A 28 3.38 2.10 -11.83
N LEU A 29 2.97 2.24 -10.56
CA LEU A 29 1.68 2.81 -10.20
C LEU A 29 1.60 4.32 -10.52
N LYS A 30 2.71 5.05 -10.45
CA LYS A 30 2.79 6.46 -10.87
C LYS A 30 2.69 6.62 -12.39
N ALA A 31 3.30 5.70 -13.14
CA ALA A 31 3.22 5.72 -14.60
C ALA A 31 1.80 5.43 -15.10
N VAL A 32 1.06 4.57 -14.39
CA VAL A 32 -0.34 4.21 -14.71
C VAL A 32 -1.16 4.19 -13.41
N SER A 33 -1.75 5.34 -13.07
CA SER A 33 -2.48 5.57 -11.79
C SER A 33 -3.72 4.69 -11.57
N ASN A 34 -4.12 3.92 -12.58
CA ASN A 34 -5.23 2.98 -12.54
C ASN A 34 -4.80 1.50 -12.70
N ASP A 35 -3.48 1.23 -12.65
CA ASP A 35 -2.91 -0.12 -12.66
C ASP A 35 -3.19 -0.81 -11.31
N GLN A 36 -4.29 -1.56 -11.28
CA GLN A 36 -4.70 -2.35 -10.12
C GLN A 36 -3.68 -3.44 -9.76
N TYR A 37 -2.94 -3.97 -10.73
CA TYR A 37 -1.91 -4.98 -10.46
C TYR A 37 -0.73 -4.34 -9.76
N ALA A 38 -0.23 -3.19 -10.24
CA ALA A 38 0.83 -2.45 -9.56
C ALA A 38 0.42 -2.05 -8.12
N ALA A 39 -0.82 -1.58 -7.93
CA ALA A 39 -1.34 -1.27 -6.60
C ALA A 39 -1.38 -2.52 -5.70
N PHE A 40 -1.91 -3.64 -6.20
CA PHE A 40 -1.99 -4.87 -5.44
C PHE A 40 -0.60 -5.41 -5.08
N ASP A 41 0.31 -5.49 -6.06
CA ASP A 41 1.71 -5.92 -5.86
C ASP A 41 2.40 -5.08 -4.79
N PHE A 42 2.21 -3.76 -4.82
CA PHE A 42 2.75 -2.84 -3.81
C PHE A 42 2.25 -3.17 -2.41
N PHE A 43 0.92 -3.24 -2.20
CA PHE A 43 0.36 -3.44 -0.85
C PHE A 43 0.60 -4.86 -0.31
N ILE A 44 0.68 -5.87 -1.18
CA ILE A 44 1.10 -7.23 -0.77
C ILE A 44 2.55 -7.21 -0.29
N THR A 45 3.45 -6.54 -1.03
CA THR A 45 4.86 -6.42 -0.64
C THR A 45 4.99 -5.68 0.69
N ALA A 46 4.26 -4.56 0.84
CA ALA A 46 4.26 -3.76 2.06
C ALA A 46 3.71 -4.55 3.27
N GLU A 47 2.67 -5.36 3.10
CA GLU A 47 2.12 -6.20 4.17
C GLU A 47 3.11 -7.29 4.61
N HIS A 48 3.79 -7.94 3.65
CA HIS A 48 4.74 -9.00 3.93
C HIS A 48 6.07 -8.53 4.51
N MET A 49 6.36 -7.23 4.50
CA MET A 49 7.53 -6.66 5.19
C MET A 49 7.56 -7.04 6.68
N LEU A 50 6.41 -7.13 7.35
CA LEU A 50 6.33 -7.58 8.74
C LEU A 50 6.69 -9.06 8.90
N ASP A 51 6.30 -9.91 7.94
CA ASP A 51 6.64 -11.34 7.96
C ASP A 51 8.15 -11.56 7.77
N TRP A 52 8.80 -10.68 7.02
CA TRP A 52 10.26 -10.66 6.85
C TRP A 52 11.01 -10.20 8.10
N LEU A 53 10.56 -9.14 8.75
CA LEU A 53 11.20 -8.61 9.95
C LEU A 53 11.01 -9.51 11.17
N HIS A 54 9.88 -10.20 11.21
CA HIS A 54 9.46 -11.00 12.36
C HIS A 54 8.97 -12.38 11.88
N PRO A 55 9.90 -13.23 11.39
CA PRO A 55 9.54 -14.50 10.77
C PRO A 55 9.06 -15.52 11.81
N GLY A 56 8.19 -16.43 11.36
CA GLY A 56 7.72 -17.56 12.16
C GLY A 56 6.45 -17.30 12.98
N TYR A 57 5.87 -18.37 13.50
CA TYR A 57 4.60 -18.34 14.25
C TYR A 57 4.74 -17.68 15.62
N SER A 58 5.88 -17.81 16.29
CA SER A 58 6.11 -17.20 17.62
C SER A 58 6.02 -15.67 17.60
N GLU A 59 6.32 -15.05 16.46
CA GLU A 59 6.29 -13.60 16.30
C GLU A 59 4.93 -13.04 15.84
N GLU A 60 3.90 -13.87 15.68
CA GLU A 60 2.60 -13.43 15.18
C GLU A 60 1.98 -12.31 16.03
N ALA A 61 2.10 -12.41 17.36
CA ALA A 61 1.62 -11.39 18.28
C ALA A 61 2.29 -10.03 18.01
N LYS A 62 3.61 -10.03 17.79
CA LYS A 62 4.38 -8.83 17.49
C LYS A 62 3.99 -8.21 16.15
N ARG A 63 3.83 -9.02 15.10
CA ARG A 63 3.33 -8.53 13.79
C ARG A 63 1.94 -7.91 13.93
N ARG A 64 1.04 -8.55 14.67
CA ARG A 64 -0.31 -8.03 14.95
C ARG A 64 -0.27 -6.71 15.71
N ASP A 65 0.58 -6.59 16.72
CA ASP A 65 0.66 -5.39 17.54
C ASP A 65 1.27 -4.21 16.76
N LEU A 66 2.28 -4.46 15.92
CA LEU A 66 2.81 -3.46 14.98
C LEU A 66 1.75 -2.99 13.96
N ARG A 67 0.97 -3.91 13.37
CA ARG A 67 -0.16 -3.51 12.52
C ARG A 67 -1.13 -2.62 13.27
N LYS A 68 -1.42 -2.92 14.53
CA LYS A 68 -2.37 -2.15 15.34
C LYS A 68 -1.85 -0.78 15.76
N SER A 69 -0.54 -0.59 15.86
CA SER A 69 0.07 0.64 16.35
C SER A 69 0.12 1.75 15.28
N ASN A 70 0.01 1.42 13.99
CA ASN A 70 0.11 2.39 12.90
C ASN A 70 -1.07 2.30 11.91
N VAL A 71 -1.70 3.44 11.60
CA VAL A 71 -2.87 3.50 10.69
C VAL A 71 -2.55 3.05 9.26
N LEU A 72 -1.37 3.38 8.74
CA LEU A 72 -0.95 2.99 7.39
C LEU A 72 -0.80 1.47 7.29
N LEU A 73 -0.28 0.83 8.33
CA LEU A 73 -0.19 -0.64 8.39
C LEU A 73 -1.56 -1.31 8.50
N LYS A 74 -2.52 -0.72 9.23
CA LYS A 74 -3.91 -1.23 9.26
C LYS A 74 -4.56 -1.17 7.89
N ILE A 75 -4.43 -0.03 7.22
CA ILE A 75 -4.98 0.16 5.87
C ILE A 75 -4.32 -0.82 4.90
N THR A 76 -2.99 -0.92 4.91
CA THR A 76 -2.21 -1.86 4.09
C THR A 76 -2.67 -3.30 4.31
N SER A 77 -2.76 -3.73 5.57
CA SER A 77 -3.19 -5.08 5.91
C SER A 77 -4.63 -5.33 5.47
N HIS A 78 -5.51 -4.34 5.55
CA HIS A 78 -6.87 -4.47 5.02
C HIS A 78 -6.88 -4.57 3.50
N ILE A 79 -6.14 -3.74 2.77
CA ILE A 79 -6.10 -3.82 1.29
C ILE A 79 -5.53 -5.18 0.84
N ALA A 80 -4.40 -5.59 1.41
CA ALA A 80 -3.69 -6.83 1.08
C ALA A 80 -4.54 -8.11 1.34
N ASN A 81 -5.34 -8.11 2.41
CA ASN A 81 -6.19 -9.25 2.76
C ASN A 81 -7.61 -9.15 2.17
N GLY A 82 -8.17 -7.96 2.07
CA GLY A 82 -9.52 -7.69 1.54
C GLY A 82 -9.64 -7.97 0.05
N ALA A 83 -8.56 -7.78 -0.71
CA ALA A 83 -8.51 -8.17 -2.13
C ALA A 83 -8.57 -9.70 -2.34
N LYS A 84 -8.31 -10.51 -1.31
CA LYS A 84 -8.48 -11.99 -1.35
C LYS A 84 -9.90 -12.43 -0.99
N HIS A 85 -10.63 -11.60 -0.24
CA HIS A 85 -11.96 -11.89 0.29
C HIS A 85 -12.84 -10.65 0.18
N PHE A 86 -13.27 -10.27 -1.03
CA PHE A 86 -14.27 -9.20 -1.23
C PHE A 86 -15.67 -9.63 -0.75
N GLU A 87 -15.73 -10.24 0.42
CA GLU A 87 -16.84 -10.13 1.34
C GLU A 87 -16.29 -9.41 2.58
N ALA A 88 -16.70 -8.16 2.78
CA ALA A 88 -16.40 -7.34 3.96
C ALA A 88 -17.07 -7.91 5.25
N LYS A 89 -16.90 -9.21 5.53
CA LYS A 89 -17.53 -9.95 6.64
C LYS A 89 -16.56 -10.32 7.76
N ALA A 90 -15.26 -10.18 7.56
CA ALA A 90 -14.29 -10.39 8.63
C ALA A 90 -14.35 -9.22 9.63
N LYS A 91 -14.83 -9.47 10.86
CA LYS A 91 -15.12 -8.45 11.90
C LYS A 91 -13.98 -7.47 12.21
N HIS A 92 -12.74 -7.80 11.86
CA HIS A 92 -11.54 -7.02 12.13
C HIS A 92 -11.10 -6.10 10.96
N HIS A 93 -11.70 -6.22 9.78
CA HIS A 93 -11.38 -5.44 8.60
C HIS A 93 -12.37 -4.27 8.44
N LYS A 94 -12.11 -3.15 9.12
CA LYS A 94 -12.98 -1.95 9.11
C LYS A 94 -12.29 -0.67 8.61
N SER A 95 -11.03 -0.76 8.16
CA SER A 95 -10.22 0.42 7.84
C SER A 95 -10.50 1.05 6.47
N VAL A 96 -11.01 0.28 5.51
CA VAL A 96 -11.35 0.70 4.14
C VAL A 96 -12.82 0.40 3.95
N SER A 97 -13.59 1.39 3.52
CA SER A 97 -15.02 1.29 3.27
C SER A 97 -15.36 1.04 1.80
N GLY A 98 -14.43 1.34 0.88
CA GLY A 98 -14.56 1.06 -0.54
C GLY A 98 -13.26 1.35 -1.30
N ILE A 99 -13.07 0.69 -2.44
CA ILE A 99 -12.03 0.99 -3.42
C ILE A 99 -12.72 1.15 -4.76
N GLU A 100 -12.65 2.34 -5.35
CA GLU A 100 -13.39 2.69 -6.57
C GLU A 100 -12.47 3.39 -7.58
N LYS A 101 -12.76 3.19 -8.87
CA LYS A 101 -12.16 3.99 -9.94
C LYS A 101 -13.01 5.24 -10.12
N GLN A 102 -12.47 6.41 -9.79
CA GLN A 102 -13.15 7.67 -10.14
C GLN A 102 -12.90 7.96 -11.62
N ARG A 103 -13.97 8.17 -12.39
CA ARG A 103 -13.87 8.67 -13.77
C ARG A 103 -13.99 10.19 -13.71
N TYR A 104 -12.89 10.90 -13.93
CA TYR A 104 -12.92 12.35 -14.07
C TYR A 104 -13.03 12.72 -15.56
N VAL A 105 -13.91 13.65 -15.89
CA VAL A 105 -14.03 14.25 -17.23
C VAL A 105 -14.01 15.76 -17.02
N GLU A 106 -13.02 16.47 -17.58
CA GLU A 106 -13.05 17.94 -17.59
C GLU A 106 -14.14 18.42 -18.54
N GLU A 107 -14.97 19.37 -18.10
CA GLU A 107 -15.96 20.03 -18.96
C GLU A 107 -15.24 20.84 -20.05
N GLY A 108 -15.25 20.32 -21.29
CA GLY A 108 -14.78 21.03 -22.48
C GLY A 108 -13.55 20.45 -23.18
N TYR A 109 -12.94 19.39 -22.64
CA TYR A 109 -11.81 18.69 -23.28
C TYR A 109 -12.17 17.20 -23.43
N VAL A 110 -12.59 16.80 -24.62
CA VAL A 110 -12.74 15.38 -24.99
C VAL A 110 -11.74 15.09 -26.10
N GLU A 111 -10.47 14.88 -25.72
CA GLU A 111 -9.57 14.11 -26.57
C GLU A 111 -9.89 12.62 -26.37
N ASP A 112 -10.08 11.89 -27.47
CA ASP A 112 -10.23 10.44 -27.45
C ASP A 112 -9.01 9.80 -26.79
N GLY A 113 -9.14 9.40 -25.52
CA GLY A 113 -8.15 8.57 -24.82
C GLY A 113 -7.61 9.08 -23.48
N TYR A 114 -7.89 10.32 -23.05
CA TYR A 114 -7.37 10.86 -21.79
C TYR A 114 -8.40 10.82 -20.66
N PHE A 115 -8.71 9.62 -20.16
CA PHE A 115 -9.41 9.45 -18.88
C PHE A 115 -8.44 8.94 -17.82
N GLU A 116 -7.83 9.85 -17.05
CA GLU A 116 -7.20 9.44 -15.81
C GLU A 116 -8.29 8.94 -14.86
N SER A 117 -8.28 7.64 -14.59
CA SER A 117 -9.26 6.99 -13.70
C SER A 117 -8.58 6.52 -12.43
N PRO A 118 -8.11 7.43 -11.56
CA PRO A 118 -7.33 7.07 -10.40
C PRO A 118 -8.13 6.13 -9.47
N ILE A 119 -7.40 5.19 -8.86
CA ILE A 119 -7.97 4.34 -7.83
C ILE A 119 -8.04 5.15 -6.54
N ILE A 120 -9.24 5.29 -5.99
CA ILE A 120 -9.49 6.00 -4.73
C ILE A 120 -9.82 4.98 -3.64
N VAL A 121 -9.17 5.13 -2.49
CA VAL A 121 -9.42 4.34 -1.29
C VAL A 121 -10.24 5.18 -0.32
N THR A 122 -11.50 4.79 -0.09
CA THR A 122 -12.35 5.42 0.91
C THR A 122 -12.06 4.81 2.27
N LEU A 123 -11.77 5.66 3.25
CA LEU A 123 -11.41 5.26 4.60
C LEU A 123 -12.65 5.24 5.50
N SER A 124 -12.60 4.43 6.55
CA SER A 124 -13.59 4.56 7.62
C SER A 124 -13.37 5.87 8.39
N ALA A 125 -14.42 6.35 9.09
CA ALA A 125 -14.34 7.59 9.85
C ALA A 125 -13.16 7.61 10.83
N ASP A 126 -12.92 6.49 11.54
CA ASP A 126 -11.84 6.39 12.53
C ASP A 126 -10.45 6.50 11.91
N GLU A 127 -10.21 5.83 10.78
CA GLU A 127 -8.88 5.85 10.14
C GLU A 127 -8.70 7.12 9.30
N GLY A 128 -9.76 7.62 8.68
CA GLY A 128 -9.74 8.88 7.97
C GLY A 128 -9.46 10.07 8.89
N ALA A 129 -9.99 10.06 10.12
CA ALA A 129 -9.66 11.06 11.14
C ALA A 129 -8.17 11.03 11.54
N LYS A 130 -7.56 9.84 11.63
CA LYS A 130 -6.13 9.70 11.94
C LYS A 130 -5.22 10.08 10.78
N LEU A 131 -5.68 9.85 9.55
CA LEU A 131 -4.90 10.15 8.33
C LEU A 131 -5.13 11.59 7.83
N GLY A 132 -6.15 12.27 8.34
CA GLY A 132 -6.53 13.64 7.98
C GLY A 132 -7.35 13.75 6.69
N CYS A 133 -7.92 12.65 6.19
CA CYS A 133 -8.68 12.60 4.95
C CYS A 133 -9.71 11.45 4.97
N SER A 134 -10.89 11.63 4.36
CA SER A 134 -11.91 10.56 4.26
C SER A 134 -11.69 9.62 3.07
N ALA A 135 -10.95 10.08 2.07
CA ALA A 135 -10.54 9.31 0.90
C ALA A 135 -9.13 9.72 0.51
N ILE A 136 -8.38 8.80 -0.09
CA ILE A 136 -7.00 9.02 -0.52
C ILE A 136 -6.75 8.34 -1.86
N ASN A 137 -5.99 9.00 -2.72
CA ASN A 137 -5.54 8.42 -3.98
C ASN A 137 -4.58 7.24 -3.69
N VAL A 138 -4.68 6.14 -4.44
CA VAL A 138 -3.85 4.94 -4.22
C VAL A 138 -2.35 5.24 -4.31
N VAL A 139 -1.93 6.15 -5.21
CA VAL A 139 -0.54 6.56 -5.38
C VAL A 139 -0.07 7.29 -4.12
N GLU A 140 -0.86 8.25 -3.65
CA GLU A 140 -0.55 9.02 -2.45
C GLU A 140 -0.51 8.12 -1.20
N LEU A 141 -1.43 7.17 -1.09
CA LEU A 141 -1.41 6.18 -0.02
C LEU A 141 -0.14 5.31 -0.08
N ALA A 142 0.24 4.86 -1.27
CA ALA A 142 1.45 4.07 -1.48
C ALA A 142 2.72 4.86 -1.13
N GLU A 143 2.80 6.14 -1.49
CA GLU A 143 3.89 7.04 -1.08
C GLU A 143 4.02 7.12 0.44
N ARG A 144 2.92 7.41 1.14
CA ARG A 144 2.90 7.50 2.62
C ARG A 144 3.33 6.17 3.27
N VAL A 145 2.90 5.03 2.72
CA VAL A 145 3.31 3.70 3.19
C VAL A 145 4.81 3.46 2.98
N LEU A 146 5.33 3.78 1.80
CA LEU A 146 6.75 3.63 1.49
C LEU A 146 7.61 4.52 2.40
N GLU A 147 7.24 5.80 2.57
CA GLU A 147 7.92 6.73 3.47
C GLU A 147 7.95 6.21 4.91
N TRP A 148 6.84 5.66 5.38
CA TRP A 148 6.76 5.08 6.72
C TRP A 148 7.75 3.91 6.87
N TRP A 149 7.82 3.01 5.90
CA TRP A 149 8.73 1.87 5.93
C TRP A 149 10.20 2.28 5.86
N VAL A 150 10.54 3.27 5.03
CA VAL A 150 11.90 3.84 4.97
C VAL A 150 12.29 4.40 6.34
N LYS A 151 11.41 5.20 6.97
CA LYS A 151 11.65 5.75 8.31
C LYS A 151 11.74 4.64 9.37
N PHE A 152 10.90 3.62 9.30
CA PHE A 152 10.91 2.51 10.26
C PHE A 152 12.21 1.71 10.21
N LEU A 153 12.72 1.42 9.01
CA LEU A 153 13.93 0.61 8.81
C LEU A 153 15.22 1.40 9.03
N HIS A 154 15.26 2.67 8.61
CA HIS A 154 16.50 3.46 8.60
C HIS A 154 16.53 4.59 9.63
N GLY A 155 15.38 4.99 10.16
CA GLY A 155 15.23 6.10 11.12
C GLY A 155 15.67 5.78 12.55
N SER A 156 16.05 4.54 12.86
CA SER A 156 16.63 4.14 14.16
C SER A 156 18.15 4.38 14.24
N LYS A 157 18.76 5.08 13.27
CA LYS A 157 20.16 5.52 13.33
C LYS A 157 20.26 6.98 13.79
N THR A 158 19.96 7.22 15.07
CA THR A 158 20.38 8.43 15.80
C THR A 158 20.66 8.05 17.23
#